data_AF-A0A5N8ZEY7-F1
#
_entry.id   AF-A0A5N8ZEY7-F1
#
_cell.length_a   1.000
_cell.length_b   1.000
_cell.length_c   1.000
_cell.angle_alpha   90.00
_cell.angle_beta   90.00
_cell.angle_gamma   90.00
#
_symmetry.space_group_name_H-M   'P 1'
#
loop_
_entity.id
_entity.type
_entity.pdbx_description
1 polymer ?
#
loop_
_entity_poly.entity_id
_entity_poly.type
_entity_poly.pdbx_seq_one_letter_code
_entity_poly.pdbx_strand_id
1 'polypeptide(L)'
;MPDAYVVNWTAVALAFLVGLGAMAIMLLASILISPRRPSEKKGIAYESGILPTKLNWTQFNVRYYIFGILFLIFDVEAVFLFPWAVIFADSGIPAYVFYEMIIFIAVLLLGVLYAWRKGVLNWR
;
A
#
# COMPACT_ATOMS: atom_id res chain seq x y z
N MET A 1 -33.82 -1.79 -2.94
CA MET A 1 -32.39 -2.09 -3.22
C MET A 1 -31.48 -2.31 -1.99
N PRO A 2 -31.94 -2.63 -0.76
CA PRO A 2 -31.04 -3.13 0.30
C PRO A 2 -30.43 -4.50 0.01
N ASP A 3 -31.19 -5.39 -0.63
CA ASP A 3 -30.76 -6.79 -0.85
C ASP A 3 -29.52 -6.90 -1.76
N ALA A 4 -29.40 -6.01 -2.75
CA ALA A 4 -28.23 -5.96 -3.64
C ALA A 4 -26.95 -5.57 -2.89
N TYR A 5 -27.02 -4.64 -1.93
CA TYR A 5 -25.88 -4.29 -1.08
C TYR A 5 -25.49 -5.45 -0.17
N VAL A 6 -26.46 -6.13 0.44
CA VAL A 6 -26.21 -7.30 1.28
C VAL A 6 -25.54 -8.41 0.47
N VAL A 7 -26.02 -8.68 -0.75
CA VAL A 7 -25.42 -9.68 -1.65
C VAL A 7 -23.99 -9.30 -2.06
N ASN A 8 -23.73 -8.03 -2.39
CA ASN A 8 -22.39 -7.59 -2.79
C ASN A 8 -21.39 -7.71 -1.63
N TRP A 9 -21.75 -7.24 -0.43
CA TRP A 9 -20.86 -7.31 0.73
C TRP A 9 -20.67 -8.73 1.25
N THR A 10 -21.69 -9.57 1.17
CA THR A 10 -21.55 -11.00 1.50
C THR A 10 -20.64 -11.72 0.50
N ALA A 11 -20.71 -11.39 -0.80
CA ALA A 11 -19.79 -11.92 -1.80
C ALA A 11 -18.33 -11.50 -1.53
N VAL A 12 -18.09 -10.22 -1.19
CA VAL A 12 -16.75 -9.73 -0.83
C VAL A 12 -16.21 -10.44 0.41
N ALA A 13 -17.02 -10.55 1.46
CA ALA A 13 -16.63 -11.25 2.69
C ALA A 13 -16.33 -12.72 2.43
N LEU A 14 -17.17 -13.40 1.63
CA LEU A 14 -16.96 -14.79 1.26
C LEU A 14 -15.68 -14.98 0.45
N ALA A 15 -15.42 -14.11 -0.54
CA ALA A 15 -14.19 -14.16 -1.33
C ALA A 15 -12.94 -13.99 -0.46
N PHE A 16 -12.98 -13.06 0.50
CA PHE A 16 -11.90 -12.87 1.47
C PHE A 16 -11.69 -14.13 2.33
N LEU A 17 -12.77 -14.71 2.87
CA LEU A 17 -12.70 -15.93 3.69
C LEU A 17 -12.19 -17.14 2.92
N VAL A 18 -12.62 -17.31 1.67
CA VAL A 18 -12.13 -18.39 0.79
C VAL A 18 -10.65 -18.19 0.49
N GLY A 19 -10.22 -16.97 0.16
CA GLY A 19 -8.80 -16.66 -0.08
C GLY A 19 -7.93 -16.90 1.16
N LEU A 20 -8.39 -16.43 2.32
CA LEU A 20 -7.72 -16.66 3.60
C LEU A 20 -7.65 -18.16 3.95
N GLY A 21 -8.77 -18.87 3.76
CA GLY A 21 -8.86 -20.32 3.96
C GLY A 21 -7.91 -21.10 3.05
N ALA A 22 -7.85 -20.74 1.76
CA ALA A 22 -6.93 -21.35 0.80
C ALA A 22 -5.47 -21.15 1.23
N MET A 23 -5.08 -19.91 1.60
CA MET A 23 -3.73 -19.65 2.13
C MET A 23 -3.44 -20.46 3.39
N ALA A 24 -4.38 -20.51 4.33
CA ALA A 24 -4.23 -21.29 5.56
C ALA A 24 -4.06 -22.79 5.29
N ILE A 25 -4.87 -23.36 4.37
CA ILE A 25 -4.76 -24.77 3.97
C ILE A 25 -3.41 -25.04 3.32
N MET A 26 -2.92 -24.16 2.43
CA MET A 26 -1.60 -24.32 1.80
C MET A 26 -0.47 -24.27 2.83
N LEU A 27 -0.53 -23.35 3.80
CA LEU A 27 0.43 -23.27 4.90
C LEU A 27 0.37 -24.52 5.80
N LEU A 28 -0.82 -24.98 6.16
CA LEU A 28 -1.00 -26.20 6.96
C LEU A 28 -0.49 -27.45 6.22
N ALA A 29 -0.78 -27.56 4.94
CA ALA A 29 -0.26 -28.64 4.09
C ALA A 29 1.27 -28.60 4.03
N SER A 30 1.88 -27.41 3.87
CA SER A 30 3.33 -27.25 3.92
C SER A 30 3.91 -27.70 5.27
N ILE A 31 3.28 -27.30 6.37
CA ILE A 31 3.69 -27.63 7.75
C ILE A 31 3.58 -29.14 8.03
N LEU A 32 2.60 -29.83 7.44
CA LEU A 32 2.31 -31.25 7.66
C LEU A 32 3.08 -32.19 6.72
N ILE A 33 3.26 -31.81 5.45
CA ILE A 33 3.92 -32.63 4.41
C ILE A 33 5.44 -32.42 4.42
N SER A 34 5.93 -31.22 4.77
CA SER A 34 7.36 -30.88 4.66
C SER A 34 8.25 -31.71 5.60
N PRO A 35 9.35 -32.30 5.09
CA PRO A 35 10.34 -32.98 5.93
C PRO A 35 11.02 -32.01 6.91
N ARG A 36 10.77 -32.18 8.20
CA ARG A 36 11.39 -31.35 9.24
C ARG A 36 12.77 -31.87 9.61
N ARG A 37 13.80 -31.27 9.01
CA ARG A 37 15.22 -31.50 9.34
C ARG A 37 15.89 -30.18 9.75
N PRO A 38 15.56 -29.63 10.93
CA PRO A 38 16.21 -28.43 11.44
C PRO A 38 17.69 -28.73 11.67
N SER A 39 18.56 -27.80 11.29
CA SER A 39 19.97 -27.83 11.65
C SER A 39 20.43 -26.41 11.89
N GLU A 40 21.42 -26.23 12.75
CA GLU A 40 21.98 -24.92 13.08
C GLU A 40 22.44 -24.19 11.80
N LYS A 41 23.11 -24.91 10.88
CA LYS A 41 23.54 -24.39 9.57
C LYS A 41 22.40 -23.97 8.62
N LYS A 42 21.17 -24.46 8.79
CA LYS A 42 20.01 -24.01 7.99
C LYS A 42 19.32 -22.81 8.61
N GLY A 43 19.51 -22.58 9.91
CA GLY A 43 18.92 -21.47 10.66
C GLY A 43 19.75 -20.19 10.67
N ILE A 44 21.02 -20.25 10.24
CA ILE A 44 21.86 -19.06 10.09
C ILE A 44 21.40 -18.21 8.89
N ALA A 45 21.47 -16.89 9.03
CA ALA A 45 21.20 -15.97 7.93
C ALA A 45 22.21 -16.18 6.78
N TYR A 46 21.74 -15.98 5.55
CA TYR A 46 22.53 -16.23 4.35
C TYR A 46 23.55 -15.09 4.12
N GLU A 47 24.85 -15.42 4.17
CA GLU A 47 25.95 -14.55 3.75
C GLU A 47 26.99 -15.33 2.90
N SER A 48 26.54 -16.08 1.89
CA SER A 48 27.41 -16.80 0.93
C SER A 48 28.57 -17.62 1.56
N GLY A 49 28.28 -18.30 2.67
CA GLY A 49 29.27 -19.15 3.38
C GLY A 49 30.05 -18.45 4.50
N ILE A 50 29.81 -17.16 4.74
CA ILE A 50 30.33 -16.40 5.87
C ILE A 50 29.34 -16.52 7.03
N LEU A 51 29.86 -16.56 8.27
CA LEU A 51 29.01 -16.52 9.46
C LEU A 51 28.35 -15.13 9.54
N PRO A 52 27.02 -15.07 9.67
CA PRO A 52 26.31 -13.81 9.62
C PRO A 52 26.81 -12.87 10.71
N THR A 53 27.17 -11.66 10.31
CA THR A 53 27.58 -10.62 11.26
C THR A 53 26.36 -10.23 12.09
N LYS A 54 26.54 -9.95 13.40
CA LYS A 54 25.44 -9.41 14.20
C LYS A 54 24.91 -8.15 13.51
N LEU A 55 23.58 -8.05 13.39
CA LEU A 55 22.92 -6.89 12.81
C LEU A 55 23.37 -5.66 13.60
N ASN A 56 24.31 -4.91 13.04
CA ASN A 56 24.61 -3.59 13.55
C ASN A 56 23.37 -2.74 13.28
N TRP A 57 22.93 -2.00 14.30
CA TRP A 57 21.81 -1.06 14.19
C TRP A 57 22.27 0.13 13.35
N THR A 58 22.48 -0.12 12.06
CA THR A 58 22.80 0.88 11.08
C THR A 58 21.51 1.65 10.83
N GLN A 59 21.58 2.97 10.86
CA GLN A 59 20.43 3.79 10.57
C GLN A 59 19.98 3.53 9.13
N PHE A 60 18.74 3.05 8.98
CA PHE A 60 18.09 2.99 7.67
C PHE A 60 17.99 4.39 7.11
N ASN A 61 18.11 4.51 5.79
CA ASN A 61 18.14 5.80 5.11
C ASN A 61 16.82 6.57 5.36
N VAL A 62 16.90 7.79 5.91
CA VAL A 62 15.74 8.65 6.21
C VAL A 62 14.86 8.90 4.97
N ARG A 63 15.39 8.70 3.76
CA ARG A 63 14.63 8.83 2.51
C ARG A 63 13.37 7.97 2.49
N TYR A 64 13.37 6.75 3.04
CA TYR A 64 12.16 5.90 3.10
C TYR A 64 11.02 6.57 3.87
N TYR A 65 11.36 7.28 4.94
CA TYR A 65 10.38 8.02 5.74
C TYR A 65 9.78 9.17 4.94
N ILE A 66 10.59 9.88 4.14
CA ILE A 66 10.09 10.99 3.33
C ILE A 66 9.15 10.49 2.22
N PHE A 67 9.46 9.37 1.57
CA PHE A 67 8.54 8.73 0.64
C PHE A 67 7.24 8.29 1.33
N GLY A 68 7.31 7.75 2.55
CA GLY A 68 6.14 7.35 3.32
C GLY A 68 5.22 8.51 3.67
N ILE A 69 5.77 9.64 4.12
CA ILE A 69 4.98 10.85 4.40
C ILE A 69 4.40 11.45 3.13
N LEU A 70 5.18 11.51 2.05
CA LEU A 70 4.69 12.03 0.78
C LEU A 70 3.52 11.18 0.27
N PHE A 71 3.65 9.85 0.33
CA PHE A 71 2.57 8.93 -0.02
C PHE A 71 1.33 9.13 0.85
N LEU A 72 1.48 9.26 2.17
CA LEU A 72 0.36 9.47 3.09
C LEU A 72 -0.39 10.77 2.77
N ILE A 73 0.32 11.85 2.46
CA ILE A 73 -0.28 13.12 2.06
C ILE A 73 -1.13 12.93 0.79
N PHE A 74 -0.58 12.28 -0.25
CA PHE A 74 -1.33 11.96 -1.48
C PHE A 74 -2.52 11.03 -1.26
N ASP A 75 -2.40 10.06 -0.34
CA ASP A 75 -3.48 9.13 -0.03
C ASP A 75 -4.66 9.85 0.63
N VAL A 76 -4.38 10.76 1.57
CA VAL A 76 -5.40 11.63 2.18
C VAL A 76 -6.05 12.53 1.13
N GLU A 77 -5.31 13.01 0.14
CA GLU A 77 -5.85 13.81 -0.96
C GLU A 77 -6.80 13.01 -1.86
N ALA A 78 -6.48 11.73 -2.13
CA ALA A 78 -7.34 10.85 -2.90
C ALA A 78 -8.71 10.65 -2.21
N VAL A 79 -8.75 10.61 -0.88
CA VAL A 79 -10.00 10.55 -0.09
C VAL A 79 -10.91 11.75 -0.37
N PHE A 80 -10.37 12.92 -0.73
CA PHE A 80 -11.18 14.07 -1.16
C PHE A 80 -11.59 14.02 -2.63
N LEU A 81 -10.73 13.47 -3.49
CA LEU A 81 -10.99 13.36 -4.93
C LEU A 81 -12.12 12.37 -5.25
N PHE A 82 -12.20 11.23 -4.55
CA PHE A 82 -13.19 10.20 -4.87
C PHE A 82 -14.65 10.64 -4.66
N PRO A 83 -15.05 11.19 -3.51
CA PRO A 83 -16.41 11.69 -3.32
C PRO A 83 -16.75 12.80 -4.30
N TRP A 84 -15.81 13.72 -4.55
CA TRP A 84 -16.00 14.75 -5.55
C TRP A 84 -16.25 14.18 -6.95
N ALA A 85 -15.44 13.20 -7.38
CA ALA A 85 -15.56 12.61 -8.71
C ALA A 85 -16.90 11.90 -8.91
N VAL A 86 -17.40 11.20 -7.87
CA VAL A 86 -18.71 10.54 -7.90
C VAL A 86 -19.83 11.58 -8.01
N ILE A 87 -19.79 12.64 -7.20
CA ILE A 87 -20.83 13.67 -7.19
C ILE A 87 -20.79 14.49 -8.49
N PHE A 88 -19.61 14.83 -9.00
CA PHE A 88 -19.44 15.55 -10.28
C PHE A 88 -19.90 14.75 -11.50
N ALA A 89 -19.89 13.42 -11.44
CA ALA A 89 -20.44 12.58 -12.50
C ALA A 89 -21.98 12.66 -12.59
N ASP A 90 -22.65 13.11 -11.53
CA ASP A 90 -24.10 13.33 -11.54
C ASP A 90 -24.46 14.62 -12.29
N SER A 91 -25.56 14.57 -13.06
CA SER A 91 -26.02 15.70 -13.87
C SER A 91 -26.58 16.81 -12.98
N GLY A 92 -25.91 17.96 -12.90
CA GLY A 92 -26.45 19.13 -12.20
C GLY A 92 -25.42 20.01 -11.50
N ILE A 93 -24.15 19.62 -11.48
CA ILE A 93 -23.11 20.40 -10.80
C ILE A 93 -22.66 21.58 -11.67
N PRO A 94 -22.56 22.79 -11.09
CA PRO A 94 -22.02 23.94 -11.80
C PRO A 94 -20.58 23.72 -12.29
N ALA A 95 -20.26 24.27 -13.46
CA ALA A 95 -18.93 24.16 -14.06
C ALA A 95 -17.78 24.73 -13.19
N TYR A 96 -18.06 25.62 -12.22
CA TYR A 96 -17.02 26.15 -11.33
C TYR A 96 -16.41 25.08 -10.42
N VAL A 97 -17.18 24.05 -10.05
CA VAL A 97 -16.72 22.92 -9.21
C VAL A 97 -15.64 22.08 -9.91
N PHE A 98 -15.63 22.08 -11.25
CA PHE A 98 -14.55 21.49 -12.03
C PHE A 98 -13.24 22.27 -11.88
N TYR A 99 -13.30 23.60 -11.96
CA TYR A 99 -12.12 24.46 -11.84
C TYR A 99 -11.56 24.47 -10.42
N GLU A 100 -12.41 24.36 -9.40
CA GLU A 100 -11.96 24.18 -8.01
C GLU A 100 -11.08 22.94 -7.86
N MET A 101 -11.43 21.81 -8.49
CA MET A 101 -10.58 20.62 -8.44
C MET A 101 -9.33 20.69 -9.28
N ILE A 102 -9.35 21.40 -10.40
CA ILE A 102 -8.11 21.69 -11.13
C ILE A 102 -7.15 22.47 -10.25
N ILE A 103 -7.64 23.48 -9.53
CA ILE A 103 -6.81 24.27 -8.61
C ILE A 103 -6.32 23.40 -7.46
N PHE A 104 -7.19 22.58 -6.87
CA PHE A 104 -6.81 21.62 -5.83
C PHE A 104 -5.66 20.73 -6.30
N ILE A 105 -5.82 20.01 -7.43
CA ILE A 105 -4.78 19.15 -8.00
C ILE A 105 -3.51 19.92 -8.33
N ALA A 106 -3.61 21.15 -8.85
CA ALA A 106 -2.45 21.98 -9.16
C ALA A 106 -1.62 22.31 -7.91
N VAL A 107 -2.28 22.63 -6.79
CA VAL A 107 -1.60 22.86 -5.50
C VAL A 107 -0.84 21.61 -5.04
N LEU A 108 -1.42 20.41 -5.24
CA LEU A 108 -0.78 19.14 -4.88
C LEU A 108 0.44 18.83 -5.75
N LEU A 109 0.30 19.03 -7.06
CA LEU A 109 1.39 18.87 -8.02
C LEU A 109 2.55 19.83 -7.72
N LEU A 110 2.27 21.04 -7.24
CA LEU A 110 3.30 21.98 -6.78
C LEU A 110 4.07 21.43 -5.57
N GLY A 111 3.41 20.74 -4.63
CA GLY A 111 4.05 20.07 -3.50
C GLY A 111 5.07 19.01 -3.94
N VAL A 112 4.69 18.15 -4.89
CA VAL A 112 5.61 17.16 -5.49
C VAL A 112 6.72 17.81 -6.28
N LEU A 113 6.39 18.82 -7.09
CA LEU A 113 7.37 19.53 -7.89
C LEU A 113 8.43 20.17 -6.98
N TYR A 114 8.02 20.75 -5.85
CA TYR A 114 8.93 21.28 -4.85
C TYR A 114 9.82 20.20 -4.23
N ALA A 115 9.25 19.07 -3.80
CA ALA A 115 10.00 17.95 -3.24
C ALA A 115 11.03 17.39 -4.25
N TRP A 116 10.64 17.33 -5.52
CA TRP A 116 11.52 16.91 -6.61
C TRP A 116 12.66 17.92 -6.84
N ARG A 117 12.35 19.21 -6.89
CA ARG A 117 13.35 20.29 -7.03
C ARG A 117 14.33 20.32 -5.86
N LYS A 118 13.90 19.96 -4.66
CA LYS A 118 14.78 19.81 -3.48
C LYS A 118 15.62 18.53 -3.50
N GLY A 119 15.46 17.67 -4.50
CA GLY A 119 16.25 16.46 -4.67
C GLY A 119 15.94 15.37 -3.64
N VAL A 120 14.83 15.51 -2.91
CA VAL A 120 14.42 14.57 -1.86
C VAL A 120 14.01 13.22 -2.44
N LEU A 121 13.58 13.23 -3.71
CA LEU A 121 13.19 12.04 -4.47
C LEU A 121 14.36 11.34 -5.17
N ASN A 122 15.60 11.84 -5.04
CA ASN A 122 16.73 11.26 -5.75
C ASN A 122 17.21 9.95 -5.09
N TRP A 123 17.27 8.90 -5.90
CA TRP A 123 17.84 7.61 -5.54
C TRP A 123 19.28 7.52 -6.07
N ARG A 124 20.24 7.94 -5.26
CA ARG A 124 21.66 7.61 -5.40
C ARG A 124 22.15 6.97 -4.11
#